data_AF-A0A926BLJ2-F1
#
_entry.id   AF-A0A926BLJ2-F1
#
_cell.length_a   1.000
_cell.length_b   1.000
_cell.length_c   1.000
_cell.angle_alpha   90.00
_cell.angle_beta   90.00
_cell.angle_gamma   90.00
#
_symmetry.space_group_name_H-M   'P 1'
#
loop_
_entity.id
_entity.type
_entity.pdbx_description
1 polymer ?
#
loop_
_entity_poly.entity_id
_entity_poly.type
_entity_poly.pdbx_seq_one_letter_code
_entity_poly.pdbx_strand_id
1 'polypeptide(L)'
;MPKHIDLTGQTFGQFLVLSRDENDRRKDARFNCRCVCGGSAVVRGQDLLRGATQSCGCYRNERLRTTRTLPVPPRAELEKRYVTRHESTYDLATRYGASRYTVAKWLRDYGIAVRDSATATGIAKKKAAWNRRKKEQTKC
;
A
#
# COMPACT_ATOMS: atom_id res chain seq x y z
N MET A 1 42.97 -14.90 18.72
CA MET A 1 41.89 -15.87 18.43
C MET A 1 40.66 -15.09 17.96
N PRO A 2 40.04 -15.40 16.81
CA PRO A 2 38.82 -14.72 16.40
C PRO A 2 37.70 -15.12 17.36
N LYS A 3 37.09 -14.13 18.01
CA LYS A 3 35.99 -14.34 18.96
C LYS A 3 34.75 -14.72 18.14
N HIS A 4 34.47 -16.01 17.99
CA HIS A 4 33.23 -16.47 17.36
C HIS A 4 32.06 -16.02 18.24
N ILE A 5 31.26 -15.09 17.74
CA ILE A 5 30.04 -14.65 18.40
C ILE A 5 28.95 -15.65 18.03
N ASP A 6 28.53 -16.47 18.99
CA ASP A 6 27.36 -17.32 18.85
C ASP A 6 26.12 -16.55 19.33
N LEU A 7 25.15 -16.43 18.43
CA LEU A 7 23.88 -15.74 18.67
C LEU A 7 22.72 -16.71 18.90
N THR A 8 23.00 -18.03 18.92
CA THR A 8 21.98 -19.07 19.08
C THR A 8 21.22 -18.91 20.39
N GLY A 9 19.89 -19.03 20.34
CA GLY A 9 19.00 -18.87 21.49
C GLY A 9 18.70 -17.40 21.86
N GLN A 10 19.34 -16.42 21.22
CA GLN A 10 19.07 -15.01 21.48
C GLN A 10 17.90 -14.49 20.64
N THR A 11 17.25 -13.46 21.16
CA THR A 11 16.14 -12.77 20.50
C THR A 11 16.56 -11.40 19.98
N PHE A 12 16.30 -11.11 18.70
CA PHE A 12 16.58 -9.83 18.06
C PHE A 12 15.31 -9.27 17.42
N GLY A 13 14.73 -8.24 18.03
CA GLY A 13 13.45 -7.69 17.60
C GLY A 13 12.34 -8.75 17.68
N GLN A 14 11.84 -9.20 16.52
CA GLN A 14 10.83 -10.25 16.40
C GLN A 14 11.41 -11.63 16.02
N PHE A 15 12.73 -11.76 15.94
CA PHE A 15 13.40 -13.02 15.64
C PHE A 15 13.92 -13.72 16.89
N LEU A 16 13.76 -15.04 16.94
CA LEU A 16 14.49 -15.97 17.79
C LEU A 16 15.52 -16.71 16.94
N VAL A 17 16.79 -16.66 17.32
CA VAL A 17 17.86 -17.36 16.60
C VAL A 17 17.83 -18.85 16.98
N LEU A 18 17.61 -19.72 15.99
CA LEU A 18 17.53 -21.17 16.18
C LEU A 18 18.88 -21.86 16.03
N SER A 19 19.64 -21.51 15.00
CA SER A 19 20.93 -22.12 14.71
C SER A 19 21.78 -21.24 13.81
N ARG A 20 23.09 -21.51 13.80
CA ARG A 20 24.02 -20.93 12.82
C ARG A 20 23.89 -21.63 11.47
N ASP A 21 23.92 -20.84 10.41
CA ASP A 21 23.91 -21.30 9.02
C ASP A 21 25.30 -21.12 8.38
N GLU A 22 25.47 -21.62 7.15
CA GLU A 22 26.70 -21.46 6.38
C GLU A 22 27.08 -19.99 6.22
N ASN A 23 28.37 -19.70 6.26
CA ASN A 23 28.84 -18.34 6.02
C ASN A 23 28.49 -17.89 4.58
N ASP A 24 28.25 -16.59 4.39
CA ASP A 24 28.05 -16.01 3.06
C ASP A 24 29.37 -15.99 2.26
N ARG A 25 29.33 -15.63 0.97
CA ARG A 25 30.51 -15.44 0.10
C ARG A 25 31.56 -14.48 0.70
N ARG A 26 31.13 -13.57 1.57
CA ARG A 26 31.99 -12.62 2.30
C ARG A 26 32.56 -13.18 3.61
N LYS A 27 32.34 -14.46 3.90
CA LYS A 27 32.70 -15.16 5.15
C LYS A 27 31.96 -14.64 6.40
N ASP A 28 30.85 -13.92 6.21
CA ASP A 28 29.99 -13.47 7.31
C ASP A 28 29.12 -14.60 7.83
N ALA A 29 29.03 -14.73 9.16
CA ALA A 29 28.16 -15.72 9.80
C ALA A 29 26.68 -15.37 9.57
N ARG A 30 25.91 -16.38 9.13
CA ARG A 30 24.46 -16.31 8.98
C ARG A 30 23.79 -17.15 10.05
N PHE A 31 22.55 -16.81 10.36
CA PHE A 31 21.78 -17.45 11.41
C PHE A 31 20.36 -17.71 10.93
N ASN A 32 19.89 -18.93 11.17
CA ASN A 32 18.51 -19.34 10.97
C ASN A 32 17.67 -18.73 12.10
N CYS A 33 16.76 -17.84 11.73
CA CYS A 33 15.93 -17.11 12.65
C CYS A 33 14.46 -17.48 12.45
N ARG A 34 13.74 -17.71 13.56
CA ARG A 34 12.29 -17.89 13.57
C ARG A 34 11.64 -16.62 14.05
N CYS A 35 10.71 -16.09 13.27
CA CYS A 35 9.96 -14.91 13.63
C CYS A 35 8.73 -15.28 14.46
N VAL A 36 8.30 -14.40 15.36
CA VAL A 36 7.02 -14.55 16.09
C VAL A 36 5.82 -14.64 15.14
N CYS A 37 5.95 -14.13 13.91
CA CYS A 37 4.98 -14.28 12.82
C CYS A 37 4.73 -15.75 12.38
N GLY A 38 5.56 -16.68 12.84
CA GLY A 38 5.58 -18.08 12.40
C GLY A 38 6.48 -18.35 11.19
N GLY A 39 6.89 -17.31 10.46
CA GLY A 39 7.84 -17.39 9.36
C GLY A 39 9.29 -17.54 9.82
N SER A 40 10.17 -17.97 8.92
CA SER A 40 11.60 -18.11 9.15
C SER A 40 12.41 -17.30 8.13
N ALA A 41 13.60 -16.84 8.52
CA ALA A 41 14.52 -16.14 7.63
C ALA A 41 15.98 -16.43 8.01
N VAL A 42 16.85 -16.45 7.01
CA VAL A 42 18.30 -16.50 7.22
C VAL A 42 18.83 -15.06 7.24
N VAL A 43 19.42 -14.65 8.35
CA VAL A 43 19.88 -13.27 8.57
C VAL A 43 21.36 -13.26 8.92
N ARG A 44 22.10 -12.25 8.46
CA ARG A 44 23.52 -12.08 8.85
C ARG A 44 23.61 -11.69 10.31
N GLY A 45 24.60 -12.23 11.03
CA GLY A 45 24.81 -11.89 12.44
C GLY A 45 25.01 -10.39 12.68
N GLN A 46 25.73 -9.71 11.78
CA GLN A 46 25.91 -8.26 11.84
C GLN A 46 24.60 -7.50 11.69
N ASP A 47 23.66 -8.00 10.88
CA ASP A 47 22.35 -7.37 10.65
C ASP A 47 21.42 -7.51 11.85
N LEU A 48 21.54 -8.62 12.59
CA LEU A 48 20.87 -8.84 13.87
C LEU A 48 21.41 -7.88 14.94
N LEU A 49 22.74 -7.82 15.10
CA LEU A 49 23.41 -7.00 16.11
C LEU A 49 23.18 -5.49 15.89
N ARG A 50 23.21 -5.01 14.64
CA ARG A 50 22.95 -3.60 14.31
C ARG A 50 21.46 -3.25 14.25
N GLY A 51 20.57 -4.23 14.42
CA GLY A 51 19.12 -4.04 14.32
C GLY A 51 18.60 -3.71 12.92
N ALA A 52 19.37 -4.02 11.86
CA ALA A 52 18.93 -3.75 10.49
C ALA A 52 17.83 -4.71 10.02
N THR A 53 17.78 -5.92 10.56
CA THR A 53 16.77 -6.93 10.21
C THR A 53 16.15 -7.49 11.48
N GLN A 54 14.91 -7.07 11.77
CA GLN A 54 14.22 -7.38 13.03
C GLN A 54 12.96 -8.23 12.83
N SER A 55 12.55 -8.53 11.60
CA SER A 55 11.37 -9.38 11.34
C SER A 55 11.45 -10.10 10.00
N CYS A 56 10.61 -11.13 9.83
CA CYS A 56 10.44 -11.91 8.58
C CYS A 56 9.91 -11.06 7.39
N GLY A 57 9.68 -9.75 7.58
CA GLY A 57 8.96 -8.88 6.65
C GLY A 57 7.46 -8.77 6.95
N CYS A 58 6.94 -9.56 7.91
CA CYS A 58 5.54 -9.50 8.37
C CYS A 58 5.15 -8.10 8.84
N TYR A 59 5.99 -7.46 9.64
CA TYR A 59 5.70 -6.15 10.21
C TYR A 59 5.54 -5.07 9.13
N ARG A 60 6.36 -5.14 8.08
CA ARG A 60 6.21 -4.28 6.91
C ARG A 60 4.91 -4.58 6.15
N ASN A 61 4.60 -5.86 5.94
CA ASN A 61 3.37 -6.26 5.26
C ASN A 61 2.11 -5.85 6.03
N GLU A 62 2.12 -5.98 7.36
CA GLU A 62 1.04 -5.57 8.23
C GLU A 62 0.84 -4.06 8.19
N ARG A 63 1.91 -3.27 8.37
CA ARG A 63 1.84 -1.80 8.21
C ARG A 63 1.33 -1.41 6.83
N LEU A 64 1.75 -2.09 5.77
CA LEU A 64 1.23 -1.82 4.43
C LEU A 64 -0.24 -2.21 4.27
N ARG A 65 -0.73 -3.23 4.97
CA ARG A 65 -2.15 -3.61 4.96
C ARG A 65 -3.00 -2.59 5.72
N THR A 66 -2.59 -2.19 6.92
CA THR A 66 -3.38 -1.28 7.77
C THR A 66 -3.51 0.12 7.16
N THR A 67 -2.45 0.63 6.50
CA THR A 67 -2.51 1.93 5.80
C THR A 67 -3.30 1.87 4.48
N ARG A 68 -3.72 0.68 4.03
CA ARG A 68 -4.44 0.48 2.75
C ARG A 68 -5.93 0.22 2.91
N THR A 69 -6.48 0.28 4.12
CA THR A 69 -7.93 0.21 4.31
C THR A 69 -8.54 1.58 4.03
N LEU A 70 -8.44 2.04 2.77
CA LEU A 70 -9.30 3.12 2.31
C LEU A 70 -10.74 2.58 2.34
N PRO A 71 -11.71 3.28 2.94
CA PRO A 71 -13.11 2.88 2.89
C PRO A 71 -13.52 2.84 1.42
N VAL A 72 -13.74 1.63 0.89
CA VAL A 72 -14.16 1.47 -0.50
C VAL A 72 -15.59 1.99 -0.61
N PRO A 73 -15.85 2.98 -1.48
CA PRO A 73 -17.21 3.50 -1.64
C PRO A 73 -18.12 2.40 -2.21
N PRO A 74 -19.36 2.26 -1.73
CA PRO A 74 -20.33 1.36 -2.34
C PRO A 74 -20.49 1.65 -3.84
N ARG A 75 -20.63 0.60 -4.65
CA ARG A 75 -20.76 0.70 -6.11
C ARG A 75 -21.74 1.78 -6.55
N ALA A 76 -22.95 1.80 -5.98
CA ALA A 76 -24.01 2.72 -6.35
C ALA A 76 -23.60 4.20 -6.20
N GLU A 77 -22.85 4.52 -5.15
CA GLU A 77 -22.39 5.89 -4.90
C GLU A 77 -21.28 6.28 -5.89
N LEU A 78 -20.33 5.37 -6.14
CA LEU A 78 -19.25 5.61 -7.10
C LEU A 78 -19.80 5.78 -8.52
N GLU A 79 -20.77 4.95 -8.91
CA GLU A 79 -21.44 5.01 -10.21
C GLU A 79 -22.24 6.29 -10.38
N LYS A 80 -23.06 6.67 -9.39
CA LYS A 80 -23.83 7.93 -9.42
C LYS A 80 -22.92 9.14 -9.56
N ARG A 81 -21.79 9.18 -8.83
CA ARG A 81 -20.86 10.32 -8.93
C ARG A 81 -20.10 10.34 -10.24
N TYR A 82 -19.55 9.19 -10.64
CA TYR A 82 -18.77 9.10 -11.85
C TYR A 82 -19.68 9.34 -13.05
N VAL A 83 -20.71 8.52 -13.26
CA VAL A 83 -21.60 8.53 -14.43
C VAL A 83 -22.56 9.72 -14.41
N THR A 84 -23.41 9.84 -13.39
CA THR A 84 -24.50 10.85 -13.35
C THR A 84 -24.00 12.26 -13.06
N ARG A 85 -23.16 12.41 -12.03
CA ARG A 85 -22.63 13.74 -11.63
C ARG A 85 -21.42 14.16 -12.44
N HIS A 86 -20.94 13.31 -13.35
CA HIS A 86 -19.82 13.60 -14.22
C HIS A 86 -18.53 14.00 -13.48
N GLU A 87 -18.35 13.50 -12.26
CA GLU A 87 -17.11 13.72 -11.51
C GLU A 87 -15.95 13.02 -12.21
N SER A 88 -14.77 13.65 -12.22
CA SER A 88 -13.56 13.04 -12.76
C SER A 88 -12.98 12.03 -11.77
N THR A 89 -12.11 11.14 -12.26
CA THR A 89 -11.34 10.25 -11.37
C THR A 89 -10.45 11.03 -10.39
N TYR A 90 -10.09 12.28 -10.72
CA TYR A 90 -9.38 13.19 -9.83
C TYR A 90 -10.29 13.73 -8.71
N ASP A 91 -11.49 14.21 -9.05
CA ASP A 91 -12.45 14.71 -8.04
C ASP A 91 -12.84 13.61 -7.03
N LEU A 92 -13.02 12.39 -7.52
CA LEU A 92 -13.29 11.21 -6.69
C LEU A 92 -12.09 10.85 -5.82
N ALA A 93 -10.88 10.91 -6.36
CA ALA A 93 -9.64 10.65 -5.64
C ALA A 93 -9.47 11.62 -4.46
N THR A 94 -9.65 12.92 -4.70
CA THR A 94 -9.62 13.95 -3.65
C THR A 94 -10.69 13.73 -2.60
N ARG A 95 -11.92 13.35 -3.00
CA ARG A 95 -13.02 13.13 -2.06
C ARG A 95 -12.82 11.92 -1.14
N TYR A 96 -12.33 10.81 -1.70
CA TYR A 96 -12.18 9.56 -0.95
C TYR A 96 -10.77 9.38 -0.36
N GLY A 97 -9.90 10.40 -0.44
CA GLY A 97 -8.52 10.31 0.03
C GLY A 97 -7.71 9.22 -0.69
N ALA A 98 -8.08 8.92 -1.94
CA ALA A 98 -7.55 7.81 -2.71
C ALA A 98 -6.68 8.32 -3.87
N SER A 99 -5.82 7.48 -4.42
CA SER A 99 -5.12 7.83 -5.66
C SER A 99 -6.07 7.71 -6.87
N ARG A 100 -5.79 8.45 -7.96
CA ARG A 100 -6.51 8.29 -9.24
C ARG A 100 -6.48 6.84 -9.73
N TYR A 101 -5.36 6.15 -9.52
CA TYR A 101 -5.22 4.73 -9.84
C TYR A 101 -6.21 3.88 -9.04
N THR A 102 -6.33 4.15 -7.74
CA THR A 102 -7.26 3.45 -6.84
C THR A 102 -8.70 3.64 -7.30
N VAL A 103 -9.10 4.86 -7.65
CA VAL A 103 -10.44 5.12 -8.19
C VAL A 103 -10.68 4.40 -9.50
N ALA A 104 -9.71 4.43 -10.43
CA ALA A 104 -9.82 3.70 -11.68
C ALA A 104 -9.88 2.18 -11.46
N LYS A 105 -9.20 1.68 -10.43
CA LYS A 105 -9.28 0.28 -10.01
C LYS A 105 -10.69 -0.06 -9.50
N TRP A 106 -11.27 0.75 -8.60
CA TRP A 106 -12.63 0.55 -8.13
C TRP A 106 -13.66 0.53 -9.27
N LEU A 107 -13.52 1.45 -10.24
CA LEU A 107 -14.40 1.47 -11.42
C LEU A 107 -14.29 0.17 -12.22
N ARG A 108 -13.07 -0.35 -12.47
CA ARG A 108 -12.86 -1.63 -13.16
C ARG A 108 -13.39 -2.81 -12.36
N ASP A 109 -13.10 -2.87 -11.06
CA ASP A 109 -13.55 -3.95 -10.17
C ASP A 109 -15.09 -4.00 -10.10
N TYR A 110 -15.78 -2.87 -10.25
CA TYR A 110 -17.25 -2.77 -10.34
C TYR A 110 -17.82 -2.87 -11.76
N GLY A 111 -16.97 -3.03 -12.79
CA GLY A 111 -17.41 -3.13 -14.18
C GLY A 111 -17.92 -1.81 -14.77
N ILE A 112 -17.57 -0.66 -14.19
CA ILE A 112 -17.94 0.67 -14.68
C ILE A 112 -16.88 1.11 -15.70
N ALA A 113 -17.31 1.36 -16.95
CA ALA A 113 -16.42 1.78 -18.03
C ALA A 113 -15.70 3.10 -17.69
N VAL A 114 -14.37 3.10 -17.75
CA VAL A 114 -13.56 4.31 -17.54
C VAL A 114 -13.58 5.13 -18.82
N ARG A 115 -13.97 6.41 -18.70
CA ARG A 115 -14.00 7.38 -19.80
C ARG A 115 -12.65 7.47 -20.50
N ASP A 116 -12.67 7.31 -21.81
CA ASP A 116 -11.55 7.67 -22.66
C ASP A 116 -11.38 9.20 -22.77
N SER A 117 -10.25 9.60 -23.35
CA SER A 117 -9.85 11.00 -23.55
C SER A 117 -10.85 11.81 -24.39
N ALA A 118 -11.56 11.18 -25.33
CA ALA A 118 -12.52 11.83 -26.22
C ALA A 118 -13.84 12.14 -25.47
N THR A 119 -14.31 11.18 -24.68
CA THR A 119 -15.49 11.29 -23.83
C THR A 119 -15.27 12.28 -22.67
N ALA A 120 -14.04 12.41 -22.18
CA ALA A 120 -13.66 13.38 -21.15
C ALA A 120 -13.85 14.84 -21.60
N THR A 121 -13.52 15.18 -22.85
CA THR A 121 -13.67 16.54 -23.39
C THR A 121 -15.14 16.99 -23.49
N GLY A 122 -16.03 16.10 -23.94
CA GLY A 122 -17.46 16.39 -24.03
C GLY A 122 -18.12 16.60 -22.66
N ILE A 123 -17.69 15.83 -21.65
CA ILE A 123 -18.20 15.91 -20.28
C ILE A 123 -17.65 17.15 -19.55
N ALA A 124 -16.40 17.55 -19.80
CA ALA A 124 -15.83 18.79 -19.26
C ALA A 124 -16.66 20.02 -19.68
N LYS A 125 -17.13 20.07 -20.94
CA LYS A 125 -18.04 21.13 -21.42
C LYS A 125 -19.37 21.14 -20.65
N LYS A 126 -19.97 19.97 -20.42
CA LYS A 126 -21.22 19.82 -19.65
C LYS A 126 -21.05 20.22 -18.16
N LYS A 127 -19.94 19.81 -17.52
CA LYS A 127 -19.61 20.19 -16.12
C LYS A 127 -19.39 21.70 -15.99
N ALA A 128 -18.70 22.33 -16.94
CA ALA A 128 -18.50 23.78 -16.97
C ALA A 128 -19.83 24.55 -17.15
N ALA A 129 -20.79 24.00 -17.91
CA ALA A 129 -22.13 24.57 -18.03
C ALA A 129 -22.95 24.43 -16.72
N TRP A 130 -22.90 23.27 -16.07
CA TRP A 130 -23.57 23.04 -14.78
C TRP A 130 -23.00 23.92 -13.66
N ASN A 131 -21.67 24.04 -13.56
CA ASN A 131 -21.01 24.90 -12.57
C ASN A 131 -21.35 26.38 -12.76
N ARG A 132 -21.49 26.86 -14.02
CA ARG A 132 -21.93 28.23 -14.33
C ARG A 132 -23.36 28.49 -13.85
N ARG A 133 -24.30 27.62 -14.21
CA ARG A 133 -25.70 27.69 -13.74
C ARG A 133 -25.81 27.66 -12.22
N LYS A 134 -25.02 26.80 -11.57
CA LYS A 134 -25.01 26.72 -10.10
C LYS A 134 -24.50 28.01 -9.46
N LYS A 135 -23.45 28.63 -10.02
CA LYS A 135 -22.88 29.89 -9.54
C LYS A 135 -23.81 31.10 -9.75
N GLU A 136 -24.69 31.04 -10.75
CA GLU A 136 -25.75 32.03 -10.97
C GLU A 136 -26.89 31.89 -9.96
N GLN A 137 -27.23 30.66 -9.55
CA GLN A 137 -28.27 30.40 -8.54
C GLN A 137 -27.85 30.74 -7.11
N THR A 138 -26.56 30.72 -6.77
CA THR A 138 -26.05 31.09 -5.43
C THR A 138 -25.74 32.58 -5.26
N LYS A 139 -26.13 33.44 -6.21
CA LYS A 139 -25.86 34.90 -6.19
C LYS A 139 -27.02 35.76 -5.68
N CYS A 140 -28.04 35.14 -5.07
CA CYS A 140 -29.08 35.83 -4.29
C CYS A 140 -28.68 35.89 -2.82
#